data_AF-W4K814-F1
#
_entry.id   AF-W4K814-F1
#
_cell.length_a   1.000
_cell.length_b   1.000
_cell.length_c   1.000
_cell.angle_alpha   90.00
_cell.angle_beta   90.00
_cell.angle_gamma   90.00
#
_symmetry.space_group_name_H-M   'P 1'
#
loop_
_entity.id
_entity.type
_entity.pdbx_description
1 polymer ?
#
loop_
_entity_poly.entity_id
_entity_poly.type
_entity_poly.pdbx_seq_one_letter_code
_entity_poly.pdbx_strand_id
1 'polypeptide(L)'
;MAPPTMPARGDRSAPTFDPSRPRTLRRYFADLDFHFVRSAVNSDLERKRHACRFADLDTSDLWESLPTFSDHAKTYQDFCDSVYKLYPAGSALAHWGIWASITEDF
;
A
#
# COMPACT_ATOMS: atom_id res chain seq x y z
N MET A 1 -5.17 -1.06 -26.31
CA MET A 1 -5.77 -1.91 -25.26
C MET A 1 -5.79 -1.07 -24.00
N ALA A 2 -6.95 -0.83 -23.39
CA ALA A 2 -7.02 -0.03 -22.17
C ALA A 2 -6.37 -0.81 -21.00
N PRO A 3 -5.70 -0.12 -20.06
CA PRO A 3 -5.15 -0.79 -18.88
C PRO A 3 -6.30 -1.45 -18.07
N PRO A 4 -6.08 -2.65 -17.50
CA PRO A 4 -7.07 -3.27 -16.63
C PRO A 4 -7.35 -2.40 -15.42
N THR A 5 -8.61 -2.36 -14.98
CA THR A 5 -9.01 -1.60 -13.79
C THR A 5 -8.58 -2.34 -12.52
N MET A 6 -8.34 -1.57 -11.45
CA MET A 6 -8.07 -2.11 -10.11
C MET A 6 -9.14 -3.13 -9.69
N PRO A 7 -8.74 -4.22 -8.99
CA PRO A 7 -9.69 -5.25 -8.58
C PRO A 7 -10.77 -4.71 -7.63
N ALA A 8 -11.96 -5.30 -7.66
CA ALA A 8 -13.01 -4.96 -6.72
C ALA A 8 -12.67 -5.45 -5.29
N ARG A 9 -13.11 -4.72 -4.26
CA ARG A 9 -12.95 -5.14 -2.86
C ARG A 9 -13.67 -6.48 -2.65
N GLY A 10 -12.96 -7.50 -2.18
CA GLY A 10 -13.51 -8.85 -1.99
C GLY A 10 -13.43 -9.78 -3.21
N ASP A 11 -12.86 -9.31 -4.33
CA ASP A 11 -12.52 -10.20 -5.45
C ASP A 11 -11.40 -11.17 -5.05
N ARG A 12 -11.33 -12.33 -5.70
CA ARG A 12 -10.27 -13.33 -5.44
C ARG A 12 -8.86 -12.80 -5.69
N SER A 13 -8.72 -11.81 -6.56
CA SER A 13 -7.45 -11.15 -6.88
C SER A 13 -7.17 -9.91 -6.03
N ALA A 14 -8.11 -9.49 -5.17
CA ALA A 14 -7.95 -8.35 -4.31
C ALA A 14 -6.93 -8.67 -3.20
N PRO A 15 -5.95 -7.77 -2.96
CA PRO A 15 -5.03 -7.94 -1.85
C PRO A 15 -5.80 -7.85 -0.53
N THR A 16 -5.41 -8.66 0.45
CA THR A 16 -6.00 -8.68 1.79
C THR A 16 -4.92 -8.60 2.85
N PHE A 17 -5.16 -7.85 3.91
CA PHE A 17 -4.25 -7.73 5.04
C PHE A 17 -4.88 -8.31 6.30
N ASP A 18 -4.11 -9.09 7.05
CA ASP A 18 -4.49 -9.63 8.35
C ASP A 18 -3.67 -8.93 9.45
N PRO A 19 -4.30 -8.05 10.27
CA PRO A 19 -3.60 -7.31 11.32
C PRO A 19 -3.06 -8.22 12.42
N SER A 20 -3.61 -9.44 12.60
CA SER A 20 -3.07 -10.43 13.53
C SER A 20 -1.75 -11.05 13.04
N ARG A 21 -1.45 -10.93 11.75
CA ARG A 21 -0.23 -11.42 11.11
C ARG A 21 0.50 -10.27 10.41
N PRO A 22 1.19 -9.40 11.16
CA PRO A 22 1.83 -8.20 10.61
C PRO A 22 2.93 -8.52 9.57
N ARG A 23 3.44 -9.76 9.53
CA ARG A 23 4.33 -10.24 8.46
C ARG A 23 3.67 -10.26 7.07
N THR A 24 2.34 -10.38 7.01
CA THR A 24 1.57 -10.34 5.75
C THR A 24 1.47 -8.93 5.17
N LEU A 25 1.73 -7.88 5.96
CA LEU A 25 1.72 -6.49 5.52
C LEU A 25 2.68 -6.24 4.35
N ARG A 26 3.86 -6.88 4.37
CA ARG A 26 4.82 -6.79 3.26
C ARG A 26 4.27 -7.38 1.97
N ARG A 27 3.56 -8.51 2.06
CA ARG A 27 2.95 -9.14 0.90
C ARG A 27 1.79 -8.29 0.37
N TYR A 28 0.97 -7.76 1.28
CA TYR A 28 -0.13 -6.86 0.94
C TYR A 28 0.31 -5.65 0.11
N PHE A 29 1.35 -4.94 0.56
CA PHE A 29 1.87 -3.78 -0.18
C PHE A 29 2.54 -4.17 -1.51
N ALA A 30 3.19 -5.34 -1.59
CA ALA A 30 3.74 -5.84 -2.85
C ALA A 30 2.64 -6.20 -3.87
N ASP A 31 1.55 -6.82 -3.41
CA ASP A 31 0.40 -7.13 -4.26
C ASP A 31 -0.30 -5.85 -4.74
N LEU A 32 -0.37 -4.81 -3.90
CA LEU A 32 -0.88 -3.49 -4.29
C LEU A 32 -0.01 -2.83 -5.38
N ASP A 33 1.31 -2.84 -5.21
CA ASP A 33 2.24 -2.27 -6.19
C ASP A 33 2.09 -2.93 -7.57
N PHE A 34 1.99 -4.26 -7.59
CA PHE A 34 1.72 -5.02 -8.80
C PHE A 34 0.43 -4.57 -9.50
N HIS A 35 -0.66 -4.39 -8.74
CA HIS A 35 -1.93 -3.91 -9.29
C HIS A 35 -1.87 -2.45 -9.75
N PHE A 36 -1.11 -1.59 -9.05
CA PHE A 36 -0.92 -0.19 -9.44
C PHE A 36 -0.18 -0.08 -10.77
N VAL A 37 0.93 -0.80 -10.93
CA VAL A 37 1.68 -0.84 -12.19
C VAL A 37 0.79 -1.35 -13.33
N ARG A 38 0.03 -2.42 -13.08
CA ARG A 38 -0.86 -3.01 -14.09
C ARG A 38 -2.01 -2.07 -14.50
N SER A 39 -2.53 -1.30 -13.55
CA SER A 39 -3.67 -0.41 -13.74
C SER A 39 -3.27 1.04 -14.07
N ALA A 40 -1.97 1.31 -14.24
CA ALA A 40 -1.40 2.64 -14.45
C ALA A 40 -1.79 3.67 -13.36
N VAL A 41 -1.90 3.21 -12.10
CA VAL A 41 -2.17 4.07 -10.94
C VAL A 41 -0.85 4.67 -10.45
N ASN A 42 -0.61 5.92 -10.86
CA ASN A 42 0.65 6.62 -10.56
C ASN A 42 0.51 7.72 -9.49
N SER A 43 -0.73 8.11 -9.15
CA SER A 43 -0.97 9.14 -8.13
C SER A 43 -0.80 8.55 -6.73
N ASP A 44 0.06 9.16 -5.91
CA ASP A 44 0.24 8.77 -4.51
C ASP A 44 -1.07 8.78 -3.73
N LEU A 45 -1.93 9.77 -3.97
CA LEU A 45 -3.23 9.87 -3.30
C LEU A 45 -4.12 8.67 -3.66
N GLU A 46 -4.17 8.29 -4.94
CA GLU A 46 -4.96 7.13 -5.37
C GLU A 46 -4.37 5.82 -4.82
N ARG A 47 -3.04 5.69 -4.78
CA ARG A 47 -2.37 4.53 -4.16
C ARG A 47 -2.73 4.40 -2.68
N LYS A 48 -2.68 5.49 -1.92
CA LYS A 48 -3.08 5.53 -0.50
C LYS A 48 -4.55 5.15 -0.32
N ARG A 49 -5.45 5.71 -1.12
CA ARG A 49 -6.89 5.40 -1.11
C ARG A 49 -7.16 3.93 -1.40
N HIS A 50 -6.48 3.38 -2.40
CA HIS A 50 -6.60 1.95 -2.71
C HIS A 50 -6.07 1.08 -1.58
N ALA A 51 -4.93 1.44 -0.98
CA ALA A 51 -4.42 0.73 0.19
C ALA A 51 -5.43 0.69 1.33
N CYS A 52 -6.13 1.78 1.63
CA CYS A 52 -7.18 1.79 2.66
C CYS A 52 -8.42 0.99 2.23
N ARG A 53 -8.81 1.10 0.95
CA ARG A 53 -9.98 0.41 0.38
C ARG A 53 -9.91 -1.12 0.50
N PHE A 54 -8.74 -1.71 0.32
CA PHE A 54 -8.56 -3.17 0.40
C PHE A 54 -8.31 -3.68 1.82
N ALA A 55 -7.99 -2.77 2.76
CA ALA A 55 -7.89 -3.10 4.17
C ALA A 55 -9.29 -3.32 4.79
N ASP A 56 -9.34 -3.96 5.96
CA ASP A 56 -10.57 -4.06 6.75
C ASP A 56 -11.01 -2.68 7.28
N LEU A 57 -12.27 -2.52 7.70
CA LEU A 57 -12.81 -1.24 8.16
C LEU A 57 -11.97 -0.63 9.30
N ASP A 58 -11.61 -1.43 10.30
CA ASP A 58 -10.81 -0.97 11.45
C ASP A 58 -9.40 -0.56 11.03
N THR A 59 -8.81 -1.31 10.09
CA THR A 59 -7.48 -0.99 9.56
C THR A 59 -7.50 0.23 8.65
N SER A 60 -8.56 0.41 7.85
CA SER A 60 -8.74 1.59 7.00
C SER A 60 -8.80 2.84 7.86
N ASP A 61 -9.66 2.85 8.90
CA ASP A 61 -9.79 3.99 9.82
C ASP A 61 -8.46 4.35 10.49
N LEU A 62 -7.73 3.32 10.96
CA LEU A 62 -6.40 3.49 11.53
C LEU A 62 -5.41 4.11 10.53
N TRP A 63 -5.42 3.67 9.26
CA TRP A 63 -4.53 4.19 8.24
C TRP A 63 -4.92 5.60 7.77
N GLU A 64 -6.21 5.89 7.69
CA GLU A 64 -6.75 7.22 7.34
C GLU A 64 -6.48 8.25 8.43
N SER A 65 -6.37 7.82 9.69
CA SER A 65 -5.94 8.66 10.82
C SER A 65 -4.48 9.10 10.75
N LEU A 66 -3.65 8.47 9.89
CA LEU A 66 -2.25 8.82 9.78
C LEU A 66 -2.10 10.22 9.16
N PRO A 67 -1.22 11.08 9.72
CA PRO A 67 -0.96 12.39 9.13
C PRO A 67 -0.39 12.27 7.72
N THR A 68 0.32 11.18 7.42
CA THR A 68 0.86 10.88 6.08
C THR A 68 -0.21 10.48 5.07
N PHE A 69 -1.40 10.06 5.51
CA PHE A 69 -2.53 9.83 4.62
C PHE A 69 -3.18 11.17 4.21
N SER A 70 -3.47 12.03 5.20
CA SER A 70 -4.13 13.32 4.98
C SER A 70 -3.22 14.38 4.34
N ASP A 71 -1.91 14.29 4.52
CA ASP A 71 -0.96 15.21 3.90
C ASP A 71 -0.71 14.85 2.43
N HIS A 72 -1.13 15.74 1.54
CA HIS A 72 -0.97 15.62 0.09
C HIS A 72 0.49 15.78 -0.36
N ALA A 73 1.35 16.40 0.45
CA ALA A 73 2.77 16.52 0.17
C ALA A 73 3.54 15.22 0.50
N LYS A 74 2.92 14.28 1.22
CA LYS A 74 3.52 12.99 1.56
C LYS A 74 3.33 11.99 0.44
N THR A 75 4.36 11.21 0.17
CA THR A 75 4.31 10.16 -0.84
C THR A 75 3.54 8.94 -0.31
N TYR A 76 3.18 8.02 -1.21
CA TYR A 76 2.70 6.70 -0.82
C TYR A 76 3.74 5.93 0.01
N GLN A 77 5.02 6.15 -0.25
CA GLN A 77 6.10 5.53 0.52
C GLN A 77 6.15 6.04 1.97
N ASP A 78 6.04 7.35 2.20
CA ASP A 78 5.93 7.92 3.57
C ASP A 78 4.74 7.33 4.34
N PHE A 79 3.63 7.09 3.64
CA PHE A 79 2.46 6.43 4.18
C PHE A 79 2.76 4.97 4.56
N CYS A 80 3.34 4.17 3.65
CA CYS A 80 3.74 2.80 3.94
C CYS A 80 4.69 2.70 5.15
N ASP A 81 5.70 3.57 5.24
CA ASP A 81 6.61 3.66 6.38
C ASP A 81 5.87 3.94 7.69
N SER A 82 4.88 4.85 7.66
CA SER A 82 4.04 5.16 8.82
C SER A 82 3.19 3.97 9.23
N VAL A 83 2.60 3.26 8.25
CA VAL A 83 1.85 2.04 8.49
C VAL A 83 2.74 0.95 9.10
N TYR A 84 3.96 0.77 8.61
CA TYR A 84 4.91 -0.20 9.19
C TYR A 84 5.26 0.08 10.65
N LYS A 85 5.32 1.36 11.05
CA LYS A 85 5.56 1.74 12.45
C LYS A 85 4.42 1.36 13.38
N LEU A 86 3.19 1.23 12.89
CA LEU A 86 2.05 0.73 13.67
C LEU A 86 2.18 -0.77 13.99
N TYR A 87 2.97 -1.52 13.23
CA TYR A 87 3.10 -2.98 13.34
C TYR A 87 4.56 -3.40 13.60
N PRO A 88 5.12 -3.13 14.80
CA PRO A 88 6.52 -3.42 15.13
C PRO A 88 6.86 -4.93 15.09
N ALA A 89 5.88 -5.82 15.26
CA ALA A 89 6.09 -7.27 15.12
C ALA A 89 6.27 -7.74 13.65
N GLY A 90 6.00 -6.87 12.67
CA GLY A 90 6.18 -7.10 11.24
C GLY A 90 7.29 -6.26 10.59
N SER A 91 8.00 -5.44 11.37
CA SER A 91 9.02 -4.52 10.85
C SER A 91 10.33 -5.24 10.50
N ALA A 92 10.35 -5.97 9.39
CA ALA A 92 11.59 -6.22 8.67
C ALA A 92 11.91 -4.99 7.82
N LEU A 93 12.30 -3.89 8.47
CA LEU A 93 12.66 -2.58 7.89
C LEU A 93 13.96 -2.60 7.03
N ALA A 94 14.43 -3.76 6.56
CA ALA A 94 15.76 -3.89 5.96
C ALA A 94 15.82 -4.09 4.44
N HIS A 95 14.69 -4.07 3.70
CA HIS A 95 14.71 -4.47 2.28
C HIS A 95 14.13 -3.47 1.27
N TRP A 96 13.45 -2.41 1.70
CA TRP A 96 12.85 -1.44 0.78
C TRP A 96 13.86 -0.61 -0.02
N GLY A 97 15.16 -0.68 0.32
CA GLY A 97 16.25 -0.09 -0.48
C GLY A 97 16.44 -0.68 -1.89
N ILE A 98 15.75 -1.76 -2.25
CA ILE A 98 15.90 -2.40 -3.58
C ILE A 98 14.91 -1.83 -4.62
N TRP A 99 13.79 -1.22 -4.20
CA TRP A 99 12.78 -0.71 -5.13
C TRP A 99 12.94 0.77 -5.47
N ALA A 100 13.57 1.57 -4.60
CA ALA A 100 13.85 2.98 -4.88
C ALA A 100 14.79 3.19 -6.08
N SER A 101 15.71 2.25 -6.33
CA SER A 101 16.62 2.31 -7.48
C SER A 101 15.98 1.96 -8.83
N ILE A 102 14.74 1.46 -8.87
CA ILE A 102 14.05 1.10 -10.12
C ILE A 102 13.20 2.27 -10.67
N THR A 103 12.86 3.26 -9.83
CA THR A 103 12.06 4.43 -10.23
C THR A 103 12.90 5.63 -10.70
N GLU A 104 14.23 5.59 -10.59
CA GLU A 104 15.11 6.64 -11.12
C GLU A 104 15.59 6.39 -12.57
N ASP A 105 15.02 5.40 -13.28
CA ASP A 105 15.40 5.06 -14.67
C ASP A 105 14.23 5.07 -15.66
N PHE A 106 13.21 5.92 -15.46
CA PHE A 106 12.18 6.20 -16.49
C PHE A 106 11.69 7.65 -16.49
#